data_AF-A0A835X2R7-F1
#
_entry.id   AF-A0A835X2R7-F1
#
_cell.length_a   1.000
_cell.length_b   1.000
_cell.length_c   1.000
_cell.angle_alpha   90.00
_cell.angle_beta   90.00
_cell.angle_gamma   90.00
#
_symmetry.space_group_name_H-M   'P 1'
#
loop_
_entity.id
_entity.type
_entity.pdbx_description
1 polymer ?
#
loop_
_entity_poly.entity_id
_entity_poly.type
_entity_poly.pdbx_seq_one_letter_code
_entity_poly.pdbx_strand_id
1 'polypeptide(L)'
;MNSLYLLFFIWHLVLMKGTKIAITAGIIVLAFGTLFHLQGIGMVGPESSFMYQNSQWTTNGIIIAIIGAAILGVGIFMKKRT
;
A
#
# COMPACT_ATOMS: atom_id res chain seq x y z
N MET A 1 -12.69 4.60 -37.39
CA MET A 1 -12.34 3.78 -36.20
C MET A 1 -13.64 3.52 -35.44
N ASN A 2 -14.03 2.25 -35.24
CA ASN A 2 -15.31 1.90 -34.62
C ASN A 2 -15.34 2.35 -33.14
N SER A 3 -16.44 2.94 -32.66
CA SER A 3 -16.53 3.50 -31.29
C SER A 3 -16.31 2.43 -30.20
N LEU A 4 -16.61 1.16 -30.50
CA LEU A 4 -16.34 0.02 -29.62
C LEU A 4 -14.85 -0.16 -29.32
N TYR A 5 -13.96 0.06 -30.29
CA TYR A 5 -12.51 -0.05 -30.09
C TYR A 5 -11.97 1.09 -29.24
N LEU A 6 -12.54 2.29 -29.40
CA LEU A 6 -12.17 3.45 -28.59
C LEU A 6 -12.54 3.23 -27.12
N LEU A 7 -13.73 2.68 -26.85
CA LEU A 7 -14.16 2.31 -25.50
C LEU A 7 -13.26 1.24 -24.88
N PHE A 8 -12.93 0.19 -25.63
CA PHE A 8 -12.02 -0.86 -25.16
C PHE A 8 -10.62 -0.32 -24.85
N PHE A 9 -10.10 0.57 -25.70
CA PHE A 9 -8.80 1.20 -25.51
C PHE A 9 -8.76 2.11 -24.27
N ILE A 10 -9.77 2.96 -24.07
CA ILE A 10 -9.89 3.83 -22.89
C ILE A 10 -9.98 2.98 -21.62
N TRP A 11 -10.81 1.92 -21.63
CA TRP A 11 -10.96 1.00 -20.51
C TRP A 11 -9.64 0.35 -20.10
N HIS A 12 -8.87 -0.16 -21.06
CA HIS A 12 -7.57 -0.77 -20.82
C HIS A 12 -6.57 0.22 -20.21
N LEU A 13 -6.58 1.48 -20.68
CA LEU A 13 -5.69 2.53 -20.20
C LEU A 13 -6.02 2.96 -18.77
N VAL A 14 -7.31 2.97 -18.40
CA VAL A 14 -7.77 3.21 -17.02
C VAL A 14 -7.32 2.08 -16.09
N LEU A 15 -7.47 0.82 -16.49
CA LEU A 15 -7.04 -0.34 -15.70
C LEU A 15 -5.51 -0.32 -15.45
N MET A 16 -4.71 -0.07 -16.49
CA MET A 16 -3.24 0.00 -16.37
C MET A 16 -2.75 1.13 -15.46
N LYS A 17 -3.49 2.24 -15.37
CA LYS A 17 -3.19 3.32 -14.41
C LYS A 17 -3.55 2.90 -13.00
N GLY A 18 -4.70 2.26 -12.81
CA GLY A 18 -5.17 1.76 -11.51
C GLY A 18 -4.22 0.75 -10.86
N THR A 19 -3.66 -0.18 -11.63
CA THR A 19 -2.73 -1.20 -11.10
C THR A 19 -1.43 -0.59 -10.58
N LYS A 20 -0.85 0.37 -11.31
CA LYS A 20 0.37 1.08 -10.88
C LYS A 20 0.14 1.89 -9.59
N ILE A 21 -1.02 2.54 -9.48
CA ILE A 21 -1.41 3.30 -8.29
C ILE A 21 -1.53 2.36 -7.08
N ALA A 22 -2.22 1.22 -7.24
CA ALA A 22 -2.39 0.25 -6.16
C ALA A 22 -1.04 -0.30 -5.66
N ILE A 23 -0.14 -0.69 -6.56
CA ILE A 23 1.20 -1.17 -6.18
C ILE A 23 1.96 -0.10 -5.40
N THR A 24 1.96 1.14 -5.89
CA THR A 24 2.69 2.25 -5.26
C THR A 24 2.12 2.56 -3.88
N ALA A 25 0.79 2.65 -3.76
CA ALA A 25 0.12 2.88 -2.48
C ALA A 25 0.38 1.75 -1.48
N GLY A 26 0.32 0.50 -1.94
CA GLY A 26 0.60 -0.67 -1.10
C GLY A 26 2.01 -0.67 -0.52
N ILE A 27 3.02 -0.33 -1.33
CA ILE A 27 4.42 -0.20 -0.87
C ILE A 27 4.55 0.89 0.20
N ILE A 28 3.97 2.06 -0.04
CA ILE A 28 4.05 3.19 0.91
C ILE A 28 3.39 2.82 2.24
N VAL A 29 2.16 2.30 2.20
CA VAL A 29 1.42 1.91 3.41
C VAL A 29 2.14 0.81 4.17
N LEU A 30 2.68 -0.19 3.46
CA LEU A 30 3.46 -1.27 4.06
C LEU A 30 4.71 -0.71 4.76
N ALA A 31 5.48 0.15 4.10
CA ALA A 31 6.67 0.75 4.66
C ALA A 31 6.37 1.59 5.92
N PHE A 32 5.33 2.42 5.89
CA PHE A 32 4.91 3.20 7.06
C PHE A 32 4.40 2.31 8.19
N GLY A 33 3.61 1.28 7.90
CA GLY A 33 3.15 0.32 8.90
C GLY A 33 4.31 -0.37 9.61
N THR A 34 5.32 -0.82 8.85
CA THR A 34 6.55 -1.38 9.41
C THR A 34 7.30 -0.35 10.25
N LEU A 35 7.48 0.89 9.78
CA LEU A 35 8.15 1.95 10.55
C LEU A 35 7.41 2.24 11.87
N PHE A 36 6.08 2.32 11.85
CA PHE A 36 5.29 2.57 13.05
C PHE A 36 5.34 1.40 14.03
N HIS A 37 5.38 0.16 13.54
CA HIS A 37 5.58 -1.00 14.41
C HIS A 37 6.95 -0.96 15.07
N LEU A 38 8.01 -0.71 14.29
CA LEU A 38 9.38 -0.61 14.79
C LEU A 38 9.53 0.54 15.78
N GLN A 39 8.81 1.64 15.58
CA GLN A 39 8.76 2.75 16.53
C GLN A 39 7.97 2.36 17.79
N GLY A 40 6.85 1.65 17.65
CA GLY A 40 6.05 1.12 18.76
C GLY A 40 6.83 0.22 19.71
N ILE A 41 7.73 -0.62 19.20
CA ILE A 41 8.66 -1.43 20.02
C ILE A 41 9.93 -0.67 20.44
N GLY A 42 10.03 0.61 20.05
CA GLY A 42 11.17 1.51 20.32
C GLY A 42 12.49 1.06 19.71
N MET A 43 12.46 0.39 18.56
CA MET A 43 13.67 0.04 17.80
C MET A 43 14.15 1.22 16.94
N VAL A 44 13.24 2.08 16.48
CA VAL A 44 13.55 3.22 15.60
C VAL A 44 12.80 4.48 16.02
N GLY A 45 13.34 5.65 15.65
CA GLY A 45 12.72 6.96 15.88
C GLY A 45 13.13 7.61 17.21
N PRO A 46 12.75 8.88 17.41
CA PRO A 46 13.11 9.62 18.63
C PRO A 46 12.25 9.20 19.82
N GLU A 47 12.86 9.14 21.00
CA GLU A 47 12.17 8.81 22.26
C GLU A 47 11.08 9.83 22.64
N SER A 48 11.17 11.06 22.10
CA SER A 48 10.14 12.10 22.27
C SER A 48 8.88 11.89 21.43
N SER A 49 8.87 10.91 20.51
CA SER A 49 7.70 10.60 19.70
C SER A 49 6.60 9.96 20.55
N PHE A 50 5.36 10.37 20.33
CA PHE A 50 4.18 9.73 20.93
C PHE A 50 4.02 8.25 20.54
N MET A 51 4.71 7.80 19.49
CA MET A 51 4.71 6.41 19.03
C MET A 51 5.80 5.54 19.67
N TYR A 52 6.85 6.14 20.23
CA TYR A 52 8.00 5.38 20.70
C TYR A 52 7.66 4.58 21.96
N GLN A 53 8.02 3.29 22.01
CA GLN A 53 7.74 2.39 23.15
C GLN A 53 6.25 2.39 23.56
N ASN A 54 5.35 2.39 22.57
CA ASN A 54 3.91 2.45 22.78
C ASN A 54 3.21 1.21 22.21
N SER A 55 2.58 0.42 23.09
CA SER A 55 1.90 -0.85 22.72
C SER A 55 0.76 -0.69 21.71
N GLN A 56 0.09 0.46 21.71
CA GLN A 56 -0.93 0.77 20.72
C GLN A 56 -0.29 0.93 19.34
N TRP A 57 0.85 1.61 19.25
CA TRP A 57 1.57 1.80 17.98
C TRP A 57 2.29 0.54 17.49
N THR A 58 2.71 -0.35 18.40
CA THR A 58 3.15 -1.72 18.05
C THR A 58 2.06 -2.48 17.28
N THR A 59 0.82 -2.41 17.75
CA THR A 59 -0.33 -3.11 17.14
C THR A 59 -0.81 -2.41 15.89
N ASN A 60 -0.99 -1.09 15.94
CA ASN A 60 -1.42 -0.29 14.79
C ASN A 60 -0.45 -0.42 13.61
N GLY A 61 0.86 -0.40 13.87
CA GLY A 61 1.88 -0.58 12.84
C GLY A 61 1.73 -1.92 12.10
N ILE A 62 1.50 -3.01 12.83
CA ILE A 62 1.24 -4.34 12.23
C ILE A 62 -0.03 -4.31 11.38
N ILE A 63 -1.13 -3.75 11.88
CA ILE A 63 -2.39 -3.67 11.14
C ILE A 63 -2.21 -2.88 9.84
N ILE A 64 -1.53 -1.73 9.91
CA ILE A 64 -1.24 -0.89 8.74
C ILE A 64 -0.35 -1.65 7.75
N ALA A 65 0.67 -2.36 8.23
CA ALA A 65 1.54 -3.17 7.39
C ALA A 65 0.76 -4.28 6.66
N ILE A 66 -0.15 -4.98 7.35
CA ILE A 66 -1.01 -6.00 6.74
C ILE A 66 -1.91 -5.39 5.65
N ILE A 67 -2.51 -4.23 5.91
CA ILE A 67 -3.33 -3.51 4.92
C ILE A 67 -2.47 -3.15 3.69
N GLY A 68 -1.26 -2.61 3.90
CA GLY A 68 -0.33 -2.30 2.82
C GLY A 68 0.05 -3.52 1.99
N ALA A 69 0.34 -4.65 2.64
CA ALA A 69 0.62 -5.92 1.97
C ALA A 69 -0.58 -6.44 1.16
N ALA A 70 -1.80 -6.30 1.68
CA ALA A 70 -3.01 -6.67 0.95
C ALA A 70 -3.23 -5.81 -0.30
N ILE A 71 -3.09 -4.48 -0.18
CA ILE A 71 -3.18 -3.55 -1.33
C ILE A 71 -2.13 -3.89 -2.39
N LEU A 72 -0.88 -4.13 -1.96
CA LEU A 72 0.21 -4.51 -2.85
C LEU A 72 -0.08 -5.85 -3.55
N GLY A 73 -0.58 -6.84 -2.80
CA GLY A 73 -0.96 -8.15 -3.33
C GLY A 73 -2.05 -8.05 -4.40
N VAL A 74 -3.09 -7.24 -4.17
CA VAL A 74 -4.14 -6.95 -5.15
C VAL A 74 -3.55 -6.27 -6.39
N GLY A 75 -2.71 -5.25 -6.21
CA GLY A 75 -2.07 -4.54 -7.32
C GLY A 75 -1.21 -5.47 -8.20
N ILE A 76 -0.41 -6.35 -7.59
CA ILE A 76 0.41 -7.36 -8.28
C ILE A 76 -0.48 -8.39 -8.99
N PHE A 77 -1.52 -8.88 -8.32
CA PHE A 77 -2.45 -9.85 -8.90
C PHE A 77 -3.16 -9.29 -10.15
N MET A 78 -3.62 -8.04 -10.08
CA MET A 78 -4.23 -7.37 -11.23
C MET A 78 -3.22 -7.15 -12.36
N LYS A 79 -1.98 -6.73 -12.05
CA LYS A 79 -0.92 -6.58 -13.06
C LYS A 79 -0.60 -7.89 -13.78
N LYS A 80 -0.63 -9.03 -13.09
CA LYS A 80 -0.41 -10.35 -13.72
C LYS A 80 -1.52 -10.74 -14.71
N ARG A 81 -2.72 -10.17 -14.57
CA ARG A 81 -3.91 -10.46 -15.39
C ARG A 81 -4.08 -9.51 -16.58
N THR A 82 -3.25 -8.47 -16.69
CA THR A 82 -3.26 -7.47 -17.78
C THR A 82 -2.05 -7.65 -18.67
#